data_AF-A0A9E3UP27-F1
#
_entry.id   AF-A0A9E3UP27-F1
#
_cell.length_a   1.000
_cell.length_b   1.000
_cell.length_c   1.000
_cell.angle_alpha   90.00
_cell.angle_beta   90.00
_cell.angle_gamma   90.00
#
_symmetry.space_group_name_H-M   'P 1'
#
loop_
_entity.id
_entity.type
_entity.pdbx_description
1 polymer ?
#
loop_
_entity_poly.entity_id
_entity_poly.type
_entity_poly.pdbx_seq_one_letter_code
_entity_poly.pdbx_strand_id
1 'polypeptide(L)'
;MNRSIAMHLLCAALLVGASIPASASQSPPEPDASVDEQPMDEETRLRTEADARWERLQAEAEASRAAQRAAQENYERGVREAEEARARYEAEAARHREEVTRAREAEVDYQRRLSEYDVLTSGTARRPARTDRPPQPGQAERERSTQTARTRQRPRVTQGDCERRAEQRQRRGRAFGTLLGGLAEGLGGRLGATGDLLSGLTSVGQVLGEAMVGLLDCDEQVQAANATELAVQGGVGTTSTWSSETRPGVTGSSTVTAMEEEPGGGACVTVTDIVIIDGEETRAPKRMCRRPPSNRFVRV
;
A
#
# COMPACT_ATOMS: atom_id res chain seq x y z
N MET A 1 12.29 38.97 -13.66
CA MET A 1 10.83 39.14 -13.59
C MET A 1 10.27 37.95 -12.80
N ASN A 2 10.40 37.92 -11.47
CA ASN A 2 9.52 38.49 -10.43
C ASN A 2 8.03 38.17 -10.59
N ARG A 3 7.56 37.17 -9.80
CA ARG A 3 6.32 37.08 -9.00
C ARG A 3 6.27 35.66 -8.40
N SER A 4 6.72 35.42 -7.17
CA SER A 4 5.99 35.65 -5.90
C SER A 4 4.55 35.17 -5.98
N ILE A 5 4.33 33.88 -5.65
CA ILE A 5 3.03 33.35 -5.24
C ILE A 5 3.28 32.70 -3.89
N ALA A 6 2.88 33.45 -2.87
CA ALA A 6 2.83 33.03 -1.49
C ALA A 6 1.54 32.22 -1.26
N MET A 7 1.63 31.25 -0.35
CA MET A 7 0.74 31.14 0.80
C MET A 7 -0.75 30.93 0.51
N HIS A 8 -1.22 29.68 0.60
CA HIS A 8 -2.53 29.32 1.20
C HIS A 8 -2.55 27.82 1.57
N LEU A 9 -1.98 27.48 2.73
CA LEU A 9 -2.30 26.26 3.46
C LEU A 9 -3.36 26.64 4.51
N LEU A 10 -4.62 26.40 4.16
CA LEU A 10 -5.76 26.56 5.05
C LEU A 10 -5.68 25.47 6.14
N CYS A 11 -5.25 25.87 7.34
CA CYS A 11 -5.51 25.12 8.57
C CYS A 11 -7.02 25.17 8.86
N ALA A 12 -7.74 24.11 8.51
CA ALA A 12 -9.08 23.86 9.04
C ALA A 12 -8.95 23.27 10.45
N ALA A 13 -8.59 24.11 11.42
CA ALA A 13 -8.78 23.80 12.84
C ALA A 13 -10.27 24.02 13.16
N LEU A 14 -11.01 22.93 13.27
CA LEU A 14 -12.38 22.93 13.79
C LEU A 14 -12.37 23.46 15.24
N LEU A 15 -12.78 24.72 15.36
CA LEU A 15 -13.21 25.34 16.60
C LEU A 15 -14.48 24.62 17.08
N VAL A 16 -14.32 23.59 17.91
CA VAL A 16 -15.40 23.14 18.79
C VAL A 16 -15.55 24.23 19.85
N GLY A 17 -16.52 25.11 19.63
CA GLY A 17 -16.93 26.13 20.59
C GLY A 17 -17.53 25.46 21.83
N ALA A 18 -16.67 25.13 22.79
CA ALA A 18 -17.11 24.90 24.16
C ALA A 18 -17.70 26.22 24.68
N SER A 19 -19.02 26.28 24.75
CA SER A 19 -19.75 27.36 25.40
C SER A 19 -19.45 27.27 26.89
N ILE A 20 -18.44 28.01 27.36
CA ILE A 20 -18.14 28.13 28.78
C ILE A 20 -19.31 28.91 29.40
N PRO A 21 -20.08 28.34 30.34
CA PRO A 21 -21.09 29.11 31.05
C PRO A 21 -20.37 30.23 31.80
N ALA A 22 -20.78 31.47 31.52
CA ALA A 22 -20.33 32.66 32.23
C ALA A 22 -20.69 32.51 33.71
N SER A 23 -19.75 31.96 34.48
CA SER A 23 -19.87 31.88 35.93
C SER A 23 -19.69 33.29 36.46
N ALA A 24 -20.75 33.82 37.06
CA ALA A 24 -20.75 35.11 37.72
C ALA A 24 -19.55 35.19 38.67
N SER A 25 -18.65 36.12 38.38
CA SER A 25 -17.54 36.48 39.25
C SER A 25 -18.10 37.16 40.51
N GLN A 26 -18.49 36.37 41.51
CA GLN A 26 -18.57 36.87 42.87
C GLN A 26 -17.14 37.07 43.35
N SER A 27 -16.74 38.34 43.48
CA SER A 27 -15.52 38.72 44.16
C SER A 27 -15.54 38.08 45.55
N PRO A 28 -14.50 37.30 45.94
CA PRO A 28 -14.44 36.76 47.29
C PRO A 28 -14.49 37.93 48.29
N PRO A 29 -15.25 37.79 49.39
CA PRO A 29 -15.30 38.82 50.42
C PRO A 29 -13.88 39.09 50.94
N GLU A 30 -13.53 40.37 51.09
CA GLU A 30 -12.25 40.77 51.69
C GLU A 30 -12.14 40.16 53.09
N PRO A 31 -11.07 39.41 53.39
CA PRO A 31 -10.90 38.83 54.72
C PRO A 31 -10.66 39.96 55.74
N ASP A 32 -11.48 39.97 56.79
CA ASP A 32 -11.30 40.85 57.95
C ASP A 32 -9.88 40.68 58.52
N ALA A 33 -9.10 41.76 58.46
CA ALA A 33 -7.65 41.78 58.66
C ALA A 33 -7.18 41.69 60.12
N SER A 34 -7.87 40.95 60.98
CA SER A 34 -7.51 40.84 62.41
C SER A 34 -7.64 39.43 62.96
N VAL A 35 -7.10 38.44 62.25
CA VAL A 35 -6.87 37.11 62.82
C VAL A 35 -5.44 37.10 63.39
N ASP A 36 -5.33 37.04 64.71
CA ASP A 36 -4.07 36.79 65.42
C ASP A 36 -3.40 35.53 64.83
N GLU A 37 -2.32 35.70 64.06
CA GLU A 37 -1.49 34.62 63.56
C GLU A 37 -0.75 33.97 64.74
N GLN A 38 -1.40 33.02 65.40
CA GLN A 38 -0.66 32.11 66.27
C GLN A 38 0.32 31.31 65.41
N PRO A 39 1.61 31.24 65.78
CA PRO A 39 2.60 30.51 64.99
C PRO A 39 2.18 29.04 64.92
N MET A 40 1.79 28.59 63.72
CA MET A 40 1.57 27.17 63.48
C MET A 40 2.88 26.44 63.72
N ASP A 41 2.80 25.36 64.48
CA ASP A 41 3.91 24.45 64.67
C ASP A 41 4.37 23.85 63.33
N GLU A 42 5.69 23.77 63.13
CA GLU A 42 6.31 23.35 61.86
C GLU A 42 5.86 21.95 61.43
N GLU A 43 5.59 21.05 62.39
CA GLU A 43 5.10 19.69 62.14
C GLU A 43 3.71 19.73 61.50
N THR A 44 2.84 20.63 61.95
CA THR A 44 1.48 20.79 61.43
C THR A 44 1.50 21.32 59.99
N ARG A 45 2.41 22.27 59.70
CA ARG A 45 2.61 22.79 58.34
C ARG A 45 3.06 21.68 57.39
N LEU A 46 4.08 20.91 57.78
CA LEU A 46 4.62 19.83 56.95
C LEU A 46 3.58 18.72 56.68
N ARG A 47 2.76 18.36 57.68
CA ARG A 47 1.66 17.41 57.50
C ARG A 47 0.64 17.93 56.48
N THR A 48 0.22 19.18 56.62
CA THR A 48 -0.74 19.81 55.70
C THR A 48 -0.20 19.85 54.26
N GLU A 49 1.08 20.18 54.08
CA GLU A 49 1.72 20.17 52.76
C GLU A 49 1.83 18.76 52.16
N ALA A 50 2.13 17.76 53.00
CA ALA A 50 2.20 16.36 52.59
C ALA A 50 0.82 15.83 52.17
N ASP A 51 -0.23 16.12 52.93
CA ASP A 51 -1.60 15.73 52.63
C ASP A 51 -2.07 16.38 51.31
N ALA A 52 -1.85 17.68 51.13
CA ALA A 52 -2.16 18.39 49.89
C ALA A 52 -1.37 17.85 48.68
N ARG A 53 -0.13 17.41 48.88
CA ARG A 53 0.66 16.73 47.83
C ARG A 53 0.07 15.36 47.50
N TRP A 54 -0.35 14.61 48.51
CA TRP A 54 -0.95 13.28 48.33
C TRP A 54 -2.28 13.36 47.57
N GLU A 55 -3.16 14.30 47.94
CA GLU A 55 -4.43 14.52 47.22
C GLU A 55 -4.20 14.88 45.75
N ARG A 56 -3.23 15.75 45.44
CA ARG A 56 -2.86 16.07 44.05
C ARG A 56 -2.40 14.85 43.26
N LEU A 57 -1.59 13.98 43.86
CA LEU A 57 -1.13 12.75 43.21
C LEU A 57 -2.29 11.77 42.97
N GLN A 58 -3.23 11.67 43.91
CA GLN A 58 -4.44 10.85 43.72
C GLN A 58 -5.31 11.40 42.58
N ALA A 59 -5.55 12.71 42.55
CA ALA A 59 -6.30 13.35 41.48
C ALA A 59 -5.63 13.17 40.11
N GLU A 60 -4.30 13.30 40.02
CA GLU A 60 -3.55 13.05 38.79
C GLU A 60 -3.65 11.57 38.34
N ALA A 61 -3.54 10.63 39.28
CA ALA A 61 -3.70 9.20 39.00
C ALA A 61 -5.12 8.85 38.52
N GLU A 62 -6.15 9.50 39.06
CA GLU A 62 -7.53 9.35 38.60
C GLU A 62 -7.74 9.95 37.21
N ALA A 63 -7.20 11.14 36.96
CA ALA A 63 -7.25 11.78 35.65
C ALA A 63 -6.55 10.92 34.59
N SER A 64 -5.38 10.36 34.91
CA SER A 64 -4.65 9.45 34.02
C SER A 64 -5.45 8.18 33.71
N ARG A 65 -6.07 7.54 34.73
CA ARG A 65 -6.96 6.38 34.54
C ARG A 65 -8.19 6.72 33.71
N ALA A 66 -8.77 7.91 33.89
CA ALA A 66 -9.90 8.37 33.09
C ALA A 66 -9.49 8.59 31.62
N ALA A 67 -8.33 9.20 31.37
CA ALA A 67 -7.79 9.39 30.04
C ALA A 67 -7.52 8.05 29.33
N GLN A 68 -6.98 7.05 30.05
CA GLN A 68 -6.76 5.71 29.51
C GLN A 68 -8.08 5.03 29.11
N ARG A 69 -9.12 5.12 29.94
CA ARG A 69 -10.45 4.58 29.60
C ARG A 69 -11.03 5.26 28.36
N ALA A 70 -10.96 6.59 28.29
CA ALA A 70 -11.44 7.34 27.13
C ALA A 70 -10.67 6.96 25.83
N ALA A 71 -9.35 6.77 25.93
CA ALA A 71 -8.55 6.30 24.81
C ALA A 71 -8.96 4.89 24.36
N GLN A 72 -9.23 3.99 25.31
CA GLN A 72 -9.71 2.64 25.01
C GLN A 72 -11.09 2.66 24.34
N GLU A 73 -12.04 3.45 24.85
CA GLU A 73 -13.38 3.59 24.26
C GLU A 73 -13.32 4.16 22.84
N ASN A 74 -12.44 5.12 22.59
CA ASN A 74 -12.22 5.68 21.25
C ASN A 74 -11.61 4.64 20.30
N TYR A 75 -10.65 3.84 20.77
CA TYR A 75 -10.09 2.75 19.99
C TYR A 75 -11.17 1.71 19.62
N GLU A 76 -11.94 1.25 20.60
CA GLU A 76 -13.03 0.28 20.37
C GLU A 76 -14.10 0.83 19.43
N ARG A 77 -14.40 2.13 19.49
CA ARG A 77 -15.28 2.79 18.52
C ARG A 77 -14.70 2.75 17.11
N GLY A 78 -13.43 3.09 16.95
CA GLY A 78 -12.76 3.03 15.65
C GLY A 78 -12.75 1.61 15.05
N VAL A 79 -12.58 0.58 15.89
CA VAL A 79 -12.68 -0.82 15.45
C VAL A 79 -14.08 -1.14 14.92
N ARG A 80 -15.13 -0.78 15.66
CA ARG A 80 -16.53 -1.00 15.19
C ARG A 80 -16.82 -0.29 13.87
N GLU A 81 -16.43 0.98 13.75
CA GLU A 81 -16.61 1.75 12.52
C GLU A 81 -15.86 1.12 11.32
N ALA A 82 -14.66 0.59 11.55
CA ALA A 82 -13.88 -0.11 10.54
C ALA A 82 -14.52 -1.44 10.13
N GLU A 83 -15.06 -2.21 11.08
CA GLU A 83 -15.79 -3.46 10.80
C GLU A 83 -17.07 -3.19 9.97
N GLU A 84 -17.83 -2.15 10.32
CA GLU A 84 -19.00 -1.73 9.56
C GLU A 84 -18.64 -1.24 8.15
N ALA A 85 -17.53 -0.50 8.01
CA ALA A 85 -17.02 -0.09 6.70
C ALA A 85 -16.63 -1.30 5.84
N ARG A 86 -15.95 -2.28 6.42
CA ARG A 86 -15.60 -3.54 5.75
C ARG A 86 -16.84 -4.32 5.32
N ALA A 87 -17.84 -4.44 6.19
CA ALA A 87 -19.09 -5.12 5.87
C ALA A 87 -19.83 -4.45 4.69
N ARG A 88 -19.86 -3.11 4.66
CA ARG A 88 -20.43 -2.35 3.53
C ARG A 88 -19.69 -2.64 2.22
N TYR A 89 -18.37 -2.63 2.25
CA TYR A 89 -17.55 -2.96 1.09
C TYR A 89 -17.79 -4.39 0.59
N GLU A 90 -17.80 -5.37 1.49
CA GLU A 90 -18.05 -6.78 1.14
C GLU A 90 -19.44 -6.98 0.52
N ALA A 91 -20.45 -6.29 1.05
CA ALA A 91 -21.81 -6.31 0.50
C ALA A 91 -21.88 -5.67 -0.90
N GLU A 92 -21.20 -4.54 -1.11
CA GLU A 92 -21.12 -3.90 -2.42
C GLU A 92 -20.39 -4.78 -3.44
N ALA A 93 -19.26 -5.38 -3.04
CA ALA A 93 -18.54 -6.32 -3.88
C ALA A 93 -19.39 -7.54 -4.24
N ALA A 94 -20.25 -8.02 -3.33
CA ALA A 94 -21.19 -9.10 -3.61
C ALA A 94 -22.22 -8.68 -4.67
N ARG A 95 -22.84 -7.49 -4.54
CA ARG A 95 -23.77 -6.93 -5.54
C ARG A 95 -23.10 -6.80 -6.91
N HIS A 96 -21.88 -6.30 -6.95
CA HIS A 96 -21.13 -6.17 -8.19
C HIS A 96 -20.86 -7.53 -8.85
N ARG A 97 -20.51 -8.56 -8.07
CA ARG A 97 -20.34 -9.93 -8.60
C ARG A 97 -21.64 -10.49 -9.19
N GLU A 98 -22.79 -10.22 -8.57
CA GLU A 98 -24.10 -10.62 -9.10
C GLU A 98 -24.43 -9.88 -10.40
N GLU A 99 -24.15 -8.58 -10.47
CA GLU A 99 -24.30 -7.79 -11.71
C GLU A 99 -23.42 -8.32 -12.84
N VAL A 100 -22.15 -8.60 -12.57
CA VAL A 100 -21.23 -9.18 -13.56
C VAL A 100 -21.72 -10.54 -14.04
N THR A 101 -22.22 -11.39 -13.13
CA THR A 101 -22.81 -12.68 -13.49
C THR A 101 -24.02 -12.50 -14.39
N ARG A 102 -24.97 -11.63 -14.03
CA ARG A 102 -26.15 -11.31 -14.87
C ARG A 102 -25.76 -10.77 -16.24
N ALA A 103 -24.76 -9.90 -16.31
CA ALA A 103 -24.26 -9.36 -17.57
C ALA A 103 -23.68 -10.45 -18.47
N ARG A 104 -22.91 -11.40 -17.90
CA ARG A 104 -22.36 -12.55 -18.64
C ARG A 104 -23.47 -13.47 -19.16
N GLU A 105 -24.48 -13.76 -18.35
CA GLU A 105 -25.62 -14.56 -18.79
C GLU A 105 -26.40 -13.88 -19.92
N ALA A 106 -26.61 -12.57 -19.83
CA ALA A 106 -27.23 -11.78 -20.89
C ALA A 106 -26.40 -11.78 -22.19
N GLU A 107 -25.07 -11.74 -22.08
CA GLU A 107 -24.17 -11.85 -23.25
C GLU A 107 -24.28 -13.24 -23.91
N VAL A 108 -24.28 -14.32 -23.13
CA VAL A 108 -24.47 -15.69 -23.64
C VAL A 108 -25.85 -15.83 -24.32
N ASP A 109 -26.90 -15.30 -23.71
CA ASP A 109 -28.25 -15.28 -24.28
C ASP A 109 -28.33 -14.51 -25.60
N TYR A 110 -27.67 -13.35 -25.65
CA TYR A 110 -27.56 -12.55 -26.88
C TYR A 110 -26.84 -13.30 -27.99
N GLN A 111 -25.70 -13.95 -27.70
CA GLN A 111 -24.95 -14.77 -28.66
C GLN A 111 -25.79 -15.95 -29.18
N ARG A 112 -26.60 -16.57 -28.31
CA ARG A 112 -27.53 -17.64 -28.71
C ARG A 112 -28.59 -17.12 -29.68
N ARG A 113 -29.21 -15.97 -29.41
CA ARG A 113 -30.19 -15.37 -30.34
C ARG A 113 -29.56 -14.99 -31.68
N LEU A 114 -28.32 -14.51 -31.67
CA LEU A 114 -27.60 -14.20 -32.91
C LEU A 114 -27.38 -15.45 -33.77
N SER A 115 -27.02 -16.59 -33.18
CA SER A 115 -26.83 -17.82 -33.95
C SER A 115 -28.15 -18.39 -34.47
N GLU A 116 -29.24 -18.29 -33.71
CA GLU A 116 -30.59 -18.64 -34.19
C GLU A 116 -30.99 -17.78 -35.40
N TYR A 117 -30.71 -16.47 -35.36
CA TYR A 117 -30.98 -15.55 -36.46
C TYR A 117 -30.17 -15.90 -37.72
N ASP A 118 -28.90 -16.31 -37.57
CA ASP A 118 -28.05 -16.75 -38.69
C ASP A 118 -28.60 -18.02 -39.36
N VAL A 119 -29.12 -18.98 -38.58
CA VAL A 119 -29.76 -20.18 -39.13
C VAL A 119 -31.03 -19.83 -39.93
N LEU A 120 -31.87 -18.94 -39.41
CA LEU A 120 -33.10 -18.52 -40.09
C LEU A 120 -32.83 -17.77 -41.40
N THR A 121 -31.79 -16.93 -41.42
CA THR A 121 -31.44 -16.12 -42.61
C THR A 121 -30.62 -16.89 -43.64
N SER A 122 -29.80 -17.87 -43.23
CA SER A 122 -29.03 -18.71 -44.15
C SER A 122 -29.84 -19.84 -44.81
N GLY A 123 -30.95 -20.27 -44.18
CA GLY A 123 -31.81 -21.35 -44.65
C GLY A 123 -32.53 -21.10 -45.99
N THR A 124 -32.67 -19.85 -46.43
CA THR A 124 -33.37 -19.52 -47.68
C THR A 124 -32.45 -19.38 -48.90
N ALA A 125 -31.12 -19.45 -48.76
CA ALA A 125 -30.19 -19.06 -49.84
C ALA A 125 -29.33 -20.19 -50.44
N ARG A 126 -29.25 -21.39 -49.86
CA ARG A 126 -28.48 -22.50 -50.46
C ARG A 126 -29.39 -23.57 -51.06
N ARG A 127 -29.95 -23.25 -52.23
CA ARG A 127 -30.12 -24.29 -53.26
C ARG A 127 -28.69 -24.78 -53.56
N PRO A 128 -28.32 -26.04 -53.33
CA PRO A 128 -26.98 -26.50 -53.58
C PRO A 128 -26.69 -26.27 -55.07
N ALA A 129 -25.82 -25.31 -55.37
CA ALA A 129 -25.23 -25.23 -56.68
C ALA A 129 -24.48 -26.55 -56.85
N ARG A 130 -24.99 -27.39 -57.75
CA ARG A 130 -24.42 -28.67 -58.16
C ARG A 130 -23.05 -28.39 -58.76
N THR A 131 -22.02 -28.28 -57.93
CA THR A 131 -20.65 -28.10 -58.38
C THR A 131 -20.05 -29.48 -58.62
N ASP A 132 -20.35 -30.06 -59.78
CA ASP A 132 -19.57 -31.14 -60.39
C ASP A 132 -18.20 -30.62 -60.90
N ARG A 133 -17.60 -29.65 -60.22
CA ARG A 133 -16.31 -29.09 -60.62
C ARG A 133 -15.21 -29.68 -59.75
N PRO A 134 -14.29 -30.50 -60.31
CA PRO A 134 -13.21 -31.11 -59.55
C PRO A 134 -12.32 -30.05 -58.91
N PRO A 135 -11.77 -30.33 -57.71
CA PRO A 135 -10.91 -29.41 -56.99
C PRO A 135 -9.69 -29.06 -57.86
N GLN A 136 -9.46 -27.77 -58.09
CA GLN A 136 -8.25 -27.34 -58.77
C GLN A 136 -7.05 -27.54 -57.83
N PRO A 137 -5.98 -28.21 -58.29
CA PRO A 137 -4.74 -28.33 -57.53
C PRO A 137 -4.09 -26.95 -57.39
N GLY A 138 -3.99 -26.43 -56.16
CA GLY A 138 -3.26 -25.19 -55.87
C GLY A 138 -3.85 -24.29 -54.78
N GLN A 139 -5.07 -24.53 -54.28
CA GLN A 139 -5.68 -23.67 -53.26
C GLN A 139 -5.30 -24.03 -51.81
N ALA A 140 -4.76 -25.23 -51.56
CA ALA A 140 -4.31 -25.66 -50.23
C ALA A 140 -3.08 -24.90 -49.68
N GLU A 141 -2.33 -24.20 -50.52
CA GLU A 141 -1.13 -23.47 -50.09
C GLU A 141 -1.39 -22.02 -49.66
N ARG A 142 -2.49 -21.39 -50.11
CA ARG A 142 -2.79 -19.99 -49.76
C ARG A 142 -3.45 -19.82 -48.40
N GLU A 143 -4.11 -20.84 -47.86
CA GLU A 143 -4.72 -20.77 -46.53
C GLU A 143 -3.71 -20.97 -45.39
N ARG A 144 -2.54 -21.58 -45.67
CA ARG A 144 -1.45 -21.69 -44.68
C ARG A 144 -0.74 -20.35 -44.39
N SER A 145 -0.80 -19.36 -45.29
CA SER A 145 -0.03 -18.11 -45.11
C SER A 145 -0.75 -17.04 -44.28
N THR A 146 -2.08 -17.10 -44.15
CA THR A 146 -2.85 -16.10 -43.39
C THR A 146 -3.01 -16.45 -41.91
N GLN A 147 -2.82 -17.72 -41.53
CA GLN A 147 -2.89 -18.15 -40.13
C GLN A 147 -1.64 -17.78 -39.31
N THR A 148 -0.51 -17.50 -39.97
CA THR A 148 0.75 -17.12 -39.31
C THR A 148 0.81 -15.65 -38.88
N ALA A 149 -0.10 -14.79 -39.37
CA ALA A 149 -0.06 -13.34 -39.12
C ALA A 149 -0.84 -12.87 -37.89
N ARG A 150 -1.71 -13.69 -37.28
CA ARG A 150 -2.55 -13.30 -36.13
C ARG A 150 -1.96 -13.59 -34.75
N THR A 151 -0.80 -14.22 -34.65
CA THR A 151 -0.24 -14.71 -33.36
C THR A 151 0.86 -13.81 -32.77
N ARG A 152 0.73 -12.48 -32.90
CA ARG A 152 1.61 -11.50 -32.22
C ARG A 152 0.87 -10.51 -31.32
N GLN A 153 -0.33 -10.84 -30.87
CA GLN A 153 -0.91 -10.12 -29.73
C GLN A 153 -0.25 -10.66 -28.46
N ARG A 154 0.68 -9.88 -27.91
CA ARG A 154 1.27 -10.14 -26.59
C ARG A 154 0.11 -10.31 -25.59
N PRO A 155 0.08 -11.40 -24.81
CA PRO A 155 -0.96 -11.58 -23.80
C PRO A 155 -0.93 -10.40 -22.84
N ARG A 156 -2.06 -9.68 -22.71
CA ARG A 156 -2.24 -8.68 -21.66
C ARG A 156 -2.08 -9.39 -20.32
N VAL A 157 -1.05 -9.01 -19.57
CA VAL A 157 -0.86 -9.46 -18.20
C VAL A 157 -2.02 -8.90 -17.40
N THR A 158 -2.83 -9.78 -16.83
CA THR A 158 -3.94 -9.38 -15.96
C THR A 158 -3.44 -9.19 -14.54
N GLN A 159 -4.10 -8.38 -13.73
CA GLN A 159 -3.71 -8.10 -12.34
C GLN A 159 -3.54 -9.39 -11.50
N GLY A 160 -4.35 -10.43 -11.78
CA GLY A 160 -4.21 -11.75 -11.15
C GLY A 160 -3.03 -12.60 -11.65
N ASP A 161 -2.31 -12.20 -12.69
CA ASP A 161 -1.06 -12.83 -13.11
C ASP A 161 0.14 -12.36 -12.27
N CYS A 162 0.08 -11.16 -11.68
CA CYS A 162 1.16 -10.66 -10.82
C CYS A 162 1.17 -11.35 -9.47
N GLU A 163 -0.01 -11.50 -8.86
CA GLU A 163 -0.18 -12.21 -7.61
C GLU A 163 0.16 -13.69 -7.79
N ARG A 164 -0.33 -14.34 -8.86
CA ARG A 164 0.07 -15.72 -9.18
C ARG A 164 1.55 -15.86 -9.52
N ARG A 165 2.19 -14.91 -10.24
CA ARG A 165 3.64 -14.98 -10.50
C ARG A 165 4.44 -14.72 -9.23
N ALA A 166 4.02 -13.81 -8.36
CA ALA A 166 4.63 -13.57 -7.06
C ALA A 166 4.51 -14.81 -6.17
N GLU A 167 3.31 -15.40 -6.05
CA GLU A 167 3.06 -16.62 -5.28
C GLU A 167 3.78 -17.84 -5.86
N GLN A 168 3.73 -18.07 -7.18
CA GLN A 168 4.40 -19.21 -7.83
C GLN A 168 5.92 -19.11 -7.70
N ARG A 169 6.49 -17.90 -7.71
CA ARG A 169 7.92 -17.67 -7.46
C ARG A 169 8.26 -17.81 -5.98
N GLN A 170 7.40 -17.38 -5.06
CA GLN A 170 7.56 -17.59 -3.62
C GLN A 170 7.48 -19.08 -3.23
N ARG A 171 6.61 -19.85 -3.89
CA ARG A 171 6.55 -21.32 -3.76
C ARG A 171 7.82 -22.00 -4.32
N ARG A 172 8.36 -21.54 -5.45
CA ARG A 172 9.65 -22.02 -5.97
C ARG A 172 10.83 -21.64 -5.06
N GLY A 173 10.83 -20.44 -4.48
CA GLY A 173 11.83 -20.00 -3.51
C GLY A 173 11.79 -20.81 -2.21
N ARG A 174 10.60 -21.21 -1.73
CA ARG A 174 10.46 -22.12 -0.58
C ARG A 174 10.90 -23.55 -0.91
N ALA A 175 10.61 -24.06 -2.10
CA ALA A 175 11.07 -25.39 -2.54
C ALA A 175 12.60 -25.49 -2.61
N PHE A 176 13.29 -24.39 -2.94
CA PHE A 176 14.75 -24.30 -2.86
C PHE A 176 15.27 -24.02 -1.44
N GLY A 177 14.50 -23.30 -0.62
CA GLY A 177 14.82 -23.02 0.79
C GLY A 177 14.72 -24.24 1.71
N THR A 178 13.84 -25.21 1.41
CA THR A 178 13.75 -26.48 2.15
C THR A 178 14.85 -27.48 1.77
N LEU A 179 15.57 -27.30 0.66
CA LEU A 179 16.74 -28.12 0.32
C LEU A 179 18.06 -27.60 0.93
N LEU A 180 18.09 -26.34 1.40
CA LEU A 180 19.25 -25.74 2.07
C LEU A 180 19.17 -25.78 3.62
N GLY A 181 18.02 -26.18 4.18
CA GLY A 181 17.85 -26.39 5.64
C GLY A 181 18.21 -27.79 6.14
N GLY A 182 18.76 -28.67 5.29
CA GLY A 182 18.93 -30.09 5.59
C GLY A 182 20.33 -30.68 5.38
N LEU A 183 21.36 -29.87 5.12
CA LEU A 183 22.74 -30.36 4.96
C LEU A 183 23.74 -29.43 5.63
N ALA A 184 23.71 -29.45 6.97
CA ALA A 184 24.85 -29.08 7.79
C ALA A 184 25.65 -30.33 8.16
N GLU A 185 26.04 -31.16 7.18
CA GLU A 185 27.19 -32.06 7.32
C GLU A 185 27.56 -32.66 5.97
N GLY A 186 28.77 -32.30 5.51
CA GLY A 186 29.47 -33.07 4.50
C GLY A 186 29.44 -32.53 3.07
N LEU A 187 30.65 -32.35 2.54
CA LEU A 187 31.05 -32.35 1.13
C LEU A 187 30.97 -31.02 0.39
N GLY A 188 32.14 -30.39 0.32
CA GLY A 188 32.44 -29.38 -0.69
C GLY A 188 32.36 -29.94 -2.11
N GLY A 189 32.00 -29.07 -3.05
CA GLY A 189 31.98 -29.42 -4.46
C GLY A 189 31.19 -28.46 -5.32
N ARG A 190 31.86 -27.40 -5.77
CA ARG A 190 31.72 -26.76 -7.10
C ARG A 190 30.38 -26.96 -7.84
N LEU A 191 29.53 -25.95 -7.83
CA LEU A 191 28.77 -25.54 -9.02
C LEU A 191 28.77 -24.01 -9.09
N GLY A 192 29.63 -23.48 -9.97
CA GLY A 192 29.75 -22.07 -10.26
C GLY A 192 28.77 -21.60 -11.33
N ALA A 193 28.66 -20.27 -11.39
CA ALA A 193 28.34 -19.46 -12.56
C ALA A 193 26.97 -19.69 -13.22
N THR A 194 25.93 -19.03 -12.70
CA THR A 194 24.90 -18.25 -13.44
C THR A 194 23.87 -17.72 -12.43
N GLY A 195 24.30 -16.89 -11.48
CA GLY A 195 23.48 -16.44 -10.34
C GLY A 195 23.03 -14.98 -10.35
N ASP A 196 23.36 -14.20 -11.39
CA ASP A 196 23.22 -12.74 -11.36
C ASP A 196 21.95 -12.17 -12.02
N LEU A 197 21.05 -13.02 -12.52
CA LEU A 197 19.76 -12.56 -13.09
C LEU A 197 18.52 -13.06 -12.33
N LEU A 198 18.70 -13.89 -11.29
CA LEU A 198 17.59 -14.43 -10.48
C LEU A 198 17.54 -13.88 -9.05
N SER A 199 18.54 -13.08 -8.66
CA SER A 199 18.66 -12.49 -7.31
C SER A 199 17.91 -11.17 -7.13
N GLY A 200 17.46 -10.55 -8.22
CA GLY A 200 16.82 -9.22 -8.28
C GLY A 200 15.30 -9.22 -8.28
N LEU A 201 14.66 -10.24 -7.72
CA LEU A 201 13.20 -10.31 -7.60
C LEU A 201 12.81 -10.38 -6.13
N THR A 202 13.23 -9.34 -5.40
CA THR A 202 12.64 -8.93 -4.13
C THR A 202 11.13 -8.78 -4.33
N SER A 203 10.34 -9.19 -3.34
CA SER A 203 8.92 -8.88 -3.31
C SER A 203 8.81 -7.36 -3.36
N VAL A 204 8.33 -6.83 -4.48
CA VAL A 204 8.25 -5.38 -4.71
C VAL A 204 7.55 -4.64 -3.56
N GLY A 205 6.58 -5.29 -2.92
CA GLY A 205 5.91 -4.77 -1.71
C GLY A 205 6.78 -4.60 -0.46
N GLN A 206 7.97 -5.21 -0.39
CA GLN A 206 8.94 -4.98 0.70
C GLN A 206 9.84 -3.78 0.45
N VAL A 207 9.94 -3.34 -0.81
CA VAL A 207 10.73 -2.16 -1.19
C VAL A 207 9.84 -0.94 -1.30
N LEU A 208 8.60 -1.08 -1.79
CA LEU A 208 7.66 0.03 -1.91
C LEU A 208 6.82 0.24 -0.64
N GLY A 209 6.45 1.50 -0.38
CA GLY A 209 5.47 1.84 0.65
C GLY A 209 4.08 1.33 0.28
N GLU A 210 3.23 1.03 1.26
CA GLU A 210 1.84 0.58 1.04
C GLU A 210 1.03 1.58 0.21
N ALA A 211 1.28 2.87 0.42
CA ALA A 211 0.68 3.95 -0.35
C ALA A 211 0.98 3.85 -1.86
N MET A 212 2.12 3.28 -2.26
CA MET A 212 2.54 3.19 -3.67
C MET A 212 2.03 1.92 -4.36
N VAL A 213 1.86 0.82 -3.62
CA VAL A 213 1.44 -0.47 -4.19
C VAL A 213 0.02 -0.40 -4.78
N GLY A 214 -0.85 0.44 -4.23
CA GLY A 214 -2.20 0.66 -4.76
C GLY A 214 -2.28 1.60 -5.98
N LEU A 215 -1.23 2.40 -6.23
CA LEU A 215 -1.22 3.43 -7.28
C LEU A 215 -0.54 2.96 -8.57
N LEU A 216 0.37 1.99 -8.45
CA LEU A 216 1.23 1.50 -9.52
C LEU A 216 0.79 0.12 -10.02
N ASP A 217 0.85 -0.08 -11.34
CA ASP A 217 0.75 -1.41 -11.93
C ASP A 217 2.01 -2.24 -11.65
N CYS A 218 2.01 -3.51 -12.04
CA CYS A 218 3.12 -4.40 -11.70
C CYS A 218 4.45 -4.05 -12.38
N ASP A 219 4.40 -3.57 -13.62
CA ASP A 219 5.61 -3.23 -14.37
C ASP A 219 6.19 -1.92 -13.81
N GLU A 220 5.33 -0.96 -13.46
CA GLU A 220 5.67 0.28 -12.75
C GLU A 220 6.24 0.00 -11.35
N GLN A 221 5.66 -0.94 -10.61
CA GLN A 221 6.15 -1.39 -9.32
C GLN A 221 7.60 -1.91 -9.42
N VAL A 222 7.90 -2.72 -10.44
CA VAL A 222 9.27 -3.23 -10.67
C VAL A 222 10.23 -2.08 -11.00
N GLN A 223 9.82 -1.12 -11.82
CA GLN A 223 10.64 0.05 -12.16
C GLN A 223 10.93 0.93 -10.93
N ALA A 224 9.90 1.17 -10.10
CA ALA A 224 10.03 1.92 -8.86
C ALA A 224 10.94 1.21 -7.84
N ALA A 225 10.83 -0.11 -7.71
CA ALA A 225 11.70 -0.91 -6.85
C ALA A 225 13.17 -0.84 -7.31
N ASN A 226 13.42 -0.96 -8.61
CA ASN A 226 14.75 -0.81 -9.19
C ASN A 226 15.34 0.59 -8.93
N ALA A 227 14.54 1.65 -9.12
CA ALA A 227 14.96 3.01 -8.79
C ALA A 227 15.36 3.15 -7.31
N THR A 228 14.59 2.56 -6.39
CA THR A 228 14.96 2.53 -4.96
C THR A 228 16.30 1.82 -4.75
N GLU A 229 16.50 0.64 -5.33
CA GLU A 229 17.74 -0.13 -5.16
C GLU A 229 18.96 0.65 -5.67
N LEU A 230 18.85 1.29 -6.84
CA LEU A 230 19.90 2.15 -7.40
C LEU A 230 20.18 3.36 -6.51
N ALA A 231 19.14 4.01 -5.97
CA ALA A 231 19.32 5.13 -5.06
C ALA A 231 20.04 4.71 -3.78
N VAL A 232 19.64 3.58 -3.18
CA VAL A 232 20.27 3.02 -1.97
C VAL A 232 21.73 2.63 -2.23
N GLN A 233 22.05 2.07 -3.40
CA GLN A 233 23.43 1.74 -3.78
C GLN A 233 24.33 2.97 -3.87
N GLY A 234 23.80 4.13 -4.28
CA GLY A 234 24.55 5.38 -4.31
C GLY A 234 24.66 6.10 -2.95
N GLY A 235 23.87 5.71 -1.95
CA GLY A 235 23.92 6.30 -0.60
C GLY A 235 23.19 7.64 -0.46
N VAL A 236 23.39 8.32 0.68
CA VAL A 236 22.70 9.56 1.04
C VAL A 236 22.87 10.66 -0.02
N GLY A 237 21.75 11.29 -0.40
CA GLY A 237 21.69 12.32 -1.44
C GLY A 237 21.55 11.76 -2.87
N THR A 238 21.73 10.46 -3.06
CA THR A 238 21.52 9.84 -4.38
C THR A 238 20.04 9.78 -4.72
N THR A 239 19.73 10.18 -5.96
CA THR A 239 18.39 10.08 -6.55
C THR A 239 18.45 9.22 -7.80
N SER A 240 17.46 8.34 -7.97
CA SER A 240 17.24 7.56 -9.19
C SER A 240 15.83 7.79 -9.69
N THR A 241 15.67 8.02 -10.99
CA THR A 241 14.38 8.33 -11.65
C THR A 241 13.91 7.17 -12.51
N TRP A 242 12.59 7.01 -12.64
CA TRP A 242 11.98 6.02 -13.52
C TRP A 242 10.74 6.60 -14.23
N SER A 243 10.34 5.97 -15.33
CA SER A 243 9.15 6.34 -16.12
C SER A 243 8.44 5.08 -16.57
N SER A 244 7.11 5.05 -16.40
CA SER A 244 6.26 3.94 -16.79
C SER A 244 6.40 3.63 -18.28
N GLU A 245 6.51 2.34 -18.61
CA GLU A 245 6.52 1.84 -19.99
C GLU A 245 5.11 1.49 -20.47
N THR A 246 4.17 1.32 -19.54
CA THR A 246 2.80 0.84 -19.78
C THR A 246 1.78 1.96 -19.80
N ARG A 247 2.03 3.04 -19.06
CA ARG A 247 1.09 4.15 -18.86
C ARG A 247 1.78 5.51 -19.07
N PRO A 248 1.39 6.29 -20.10
CA PRO A 248 1.93 7.62 -20.28
C PRO A 248 1.54 8.51 -19.10
N GLY A 249 2.41 9.46 -18.73
CA GLY A 249 2.13 10.39 -17.62
C GLY A 249 2.43 9.84 -16.23
N VAL A 250 2.94 8.60 -16.12
CA VAL A 250 3.39 8.02 -14.85
C VAL A 250 4.91 7.98 -14.77
N THR A 251 5.46 8.71 -13.81
CA THR A 251 6.90 8.78 -13.56
C THR A 251 7.17 8.76 -12.06
N GLY A 252 8.44 8.63 -11.67
CA GLY A 252 8.79 8.75 -10.27
C GLY A 252 10.29 8.86 -10.03
N SER A 253 10.64 9.01 -8.77
CA SER A 253 12.02 9.03 -8.31
C SER A 253 12.14 8.50 -6.89
N SER A 254 13.26 7.87 -6.57
CA SER A 254 13.61 7.48 -5.22
C SER A 254 14.87 8.23 -4.78
N THR A 255 14.83 8.87 -3.62
CA THR A 255 15.96 9.64 -3.06
C THR A 255 16.30 9.13 -1.67
N VAL A 256 17.58 8.83 -1.40
CA VAL A 256 18.04 8.51 -0.04
C VAL A 256 18.24 9.80 0.74
N THR A 257 17.44 10.04 1.77
CA THR A 257 17.46 11.29 2.55
C THR A 257 18.28 11.18 3.82
N ALA A 258 18.45 9.98 4.38
CA ALA A 258 19.25 9.76 5.58
C ALA A 258 19.83 8.34 5.63
N MET A 259 20.91 8.16 6.38
CA MET A 259 21.50 6.87 6.72
C MET A 259 21.95 6.88 8.18
N GLU A 260 21.63 5.81 8.91
CA GLU A 260 21.93 5.58 10.31
C GLU A 260 22.66 4.24 10.42
N GLU A 261 23.82 4.20 11.09
CA GLU A 261 24.48 2.94 11.41
C GLU A 261 23.91 2.38 12.73
N GLU A 262 23.62 1.08 12.77
CA GLU A 262 23.11 0.41 13.98
C GLU A 262 24.24 -0.26 14.77
N PRO A 263 24.17 -0.28 16.12
CA PRO A 263 25.03 -1.12 16.95
C PRO A 263 24.96 -2.58 16.48
N GLY A 264 26.12 -3.20 16.22
CA GLY A 264 26.20 -4.56 15.67
C GLY A 264 26.40 -4.63 14.16
N GLY A 265 26.75 -3.51 13.49
CA GLY A 265 27.18 -3.48 12.09
C GLY A 265 26.03 -3.48 11.08
N GLY A 266 24.80 -3.22 11.55
CA GLY A 266 23.66 -2.94 10.68
C GLY A 266 23.65 -1.51 10.17
N ALA A 267 22.77 -1.22 9.21
CA ALA A 267 22.51 0.16 8.82
C ALA A 267 21.04 0.31 8.41
N CYS A 268 20.45 1.45 8.72
CA CYS A 268 19.14 1.87 8.23
C CYS A 268 19.30 3.06 7.29
N VAL A 269 18.51 3.11 6.24
CA VAL A 269 18.41 4.23 5.31
C VAL A 269 16.96 4.73 5.29
N THR A 270 16.79 6.04 5.21
CA THR A 270 15.50 6.64 4.89
C THR A 270 15.50 6.98 3.41
N VAL A 271 14.50 6.46 2.70
CA VAL A 271 14.28 6.70 1.28
C VAL A 271 12.96 7.45 1.14
N THR A 272 12.95 8.51 0.36
CA THR A 272 11.73 9.19 -0.06
C THR A 272 11.43 8.80 -1.50
N ASP A 273 10.35 8.06 -1.70
CA ASP A 273 9.82 7.82 -3.04
C ASP A 273 8.85 8.93 -3.42
N ILE A 274 8.94 9.36 -4.66
CA ILE A 274 8.02 10.29 -5.31
C ILE A 274 7.44 9.56 -6.51
N VAL A 275 6.11 9.55 -6.61
CA VAL A 275 5.38 9.01 -7.76
C VAL A 275 4.49 10.11 -8.29
N ILE A 276 4.53 10.33 -9.59
CA ILE A 276 3.75 11.35 -10.29
C ILE A 276 2.83 10.62 -11.26
N ILE A 277 1.52 10.77 -11.10
CA ILE A 277 0.50 10.20 -11.98
C ILE A 277 -0.30 11.35 -12.56
N ASP A 278 -0.21 11.57 -13.87
CA ASP A 278 -0.94 12.62 -14.58
C ASP A 278 -0.74 14.03 -13.99
N GLY A 279 0.46 14.27 -13.43
CA GLY A 279 0.84 15.53 -12.80
C GLY A 279 0.53 15.63 -11.31
N GLU A 280 -0.12 14.64 -10.72
CA GLU A 280 -0.35 14.56 -9.26
C GLU A 280 0.80 13.83 -8.57
N GLU A 281 1.43 14.50 -7.61
CA GLU A 281 2.61 13.98 -6.89
C GLU A 281 2.21 13.33 -5.56
N THR A 282 2.61 12.07 -5.36
CA THR A 282 2.52 11.35 -4.09
C THR A 282 3.92 11.11 -3.54
N ARG A 283 4.13 11.44 -2.25
CA ARG A 283 5.39 11.18 -1.54
C ARG A 283 5.21 10.10 -0.48
N ALA A 284 6.10 9.12 -0.47
CA ALA A 284 6.12 8.06 0.53
C ALA A 284 7.54 7.90 1.11
N PRO A 285 7.83 8.56 2.25
CA PRO A 285 9.04 8.26 2.99
C PRO A 285 8.96 6.86 3.61
N LYS A 286 10.05 6.11 3.55
CA LYS A 286 10.17 4.77 4.13
C LYS A 286 11.55 4.56 4.75
N ARG A 287 11.60 3.76 5.81
CA ARG A 287 12.85 3.32 6.43
C ARG A 287 13.15 1.90 5.99
N MET A 288 14.38 1.64 5.57
CA MET A 288 14.85 0.31 5.21
C MET A 288 16.12 0.00 5.99
N CYS A 289 16.23 -1.19 6.58
CA CYS A 289 17.39 -1.59 7.36
C CYS A 289 18.03 -2.87 6.80
N ARG A 290 19.35 -2.95 6.88
CA ARG A 290 20.14 -4.17 6.65
C ARG A 290 20.74 -4.62 7.98
N ARG A 291 20.74 -5.94 8.20
CA ARG A 291 21.32 -6.56 9.41
C ARG A 291 22.25 -7.70 9.00
N PRO A 292 23.47 -7.79 9.56
CA PRO A 292 24.38 -8.89 9.30
C PRO A 292 23.73 -10.26 9.56
N PRO A 293 24.06 -11.30 8.76
CA PRO A 293 25.02 -11.31 7.66
C PRO A 293 24.45 -10.78 6.32
N SER A 294 23.21 -10.29 6.28
CA SER A 294 22.59 -9.77 5.06
C SER A 294 23.10 -8.37 4.73
N ASN A 295 23.59 -8.20 3.51
CA ASN A 295 23.92 -6.88 2.96
C ASN A 295 22.70 -6.17 2.33
N ARG A 296 21.51 -6.78 2.40
CA ARG A 296 20.29 -6.26 1.77
C ARG A 296 19.49 -5.40 2.74
N PHE A 297 19.00 -4.27 2.25
CA PHE A 297 18.06 -3.42 2.96
C PHE A 297 16.62 -3.95 2.78
N VAL A 298 15.88 -4.05 3.87
CA VAL A 298 14.46 -4.42 3.91
C VAL A 298 13.67 -3.36 4.65
N ARG A 299 12.43 -3.07 4.23
CA ARG A 299 11.57 -2.11 4.95
C ARG A 299 11.32 -2.61 6.38
N VAL A 300 11.38 -1.69 7.34
CA VAL A 300 11.09 -1.92 8.77
C VAL A 300 9.84 -1.18 9.22
#